data_AF-A0A381UE36-F1
#
_entry.id   AF-A0A381UE36-F1
#
_cell.length_a   1.000
_cell.length_b   1.000
_cell.length_c   1.000
_cell.angle_alpha   90.00
_cell.angle_beta   90.00
_cell.angle_gamma   90.00
#
_symmetry.space_group_name_H-M   'P 1'
#
loop_
_entity.id
_entity.type
_entity.pdbx_description
1 polymer ?
#
loop_
_entity_poly.entity_id
_entity_poly.type
_entity_poly.pdbx_seq_one_letter_code
_entity_poly.pdbx_strand_id
1 'polypeptide(L)'
;MPSKTFCALPWMHLSTRPDGAMRVCCTANASNVGPTNAKNLGAKVGELRTEDGKPANLNVAGLNESWNNSYMKNVRKQMLAGERPPSCNKCYKEEEAGHNSKRMWETAYWLERFSLDEIIGETKEDGEIPPKIRYIDLRLGSKCNLKCIMCSPHDSSAWVPDWKAFYPQVKNETLKDSCQWHGGGADEWGATYNWYKNNPKFWEDLYSQIPNIYQLYFAGGESTIIEEHYTLLEKVIEMGYAPKIELRYNSNGVEMPDKLFELWDKFKRVRFHYSIDSIEKMNDYIRFPSKWEHQVKQFNVLDNTDDNVEVTVACAVQALNIYYIPDLIRWKLEQGFRKINMWPFGAGGVNYHFVYWPPHLNVKIFPQWFKEKVKSKYEDFYPWWEKNWEKGVPIWHKDKVTYEKWREASYGIKRLQGMISFMMSEDWSRRMPEFQEYLTLNDKIRGTNFKETFPEMTELYDYKK
;
A
#
# COMPACT_ATOMS: atom_id res chain seq x y z
N MET A 1 22.25 0.30 -16.83
CA MET A 1 22.09 0.09 -15.39
C MET A 1 23.47 -0.09 -14.77
N PRO A 2 23.78 0.52 -13.61
CA PRO A 2 25.11 0.44 -13.00
C PRO A 2 25.42 -0.92 -12.38
N SER A 3 24.39 -1.69 -12.00
CA SER A 3 24.52 -3.08 -11.55
C SER A 3 23.21 -3.85 -11.79
N LYS A 4 23.23 -5.17 -11.60
CA LYS A 4 22.01 -6.01 -11.67
C LYS A 4 21.05 -5.79 -10.50
N THR A 5 21.56 -5.30 -9.35
CA THR A 5 20.80 -5.09 -8.12
C THR A 5 20.33 -3.65 -7.93
N PHE A 6 20.66 -2.77 -8.87
CA PHE A 6 20.33 -1.35 -8.79
C PHE A 6 18.82 -1.09 -8.61
N CYS A 7 18.51 -0.14 -7.72
CA CYS A 7 17.21 0.46 -7.54
C CYS A 7 17.40 1.98 -7.56
N ALA A 8 16.56 2.75 -8.22
CA ALA A 8 16.68 4.21 -8.18
C ALA A 8 16.30 4.81 -6.81
N LEU A 9 15.42 4.14 -6.04
CA LEU A 9 14.81 4.70 -4.83
C LEU A 9 15.80 5.16 -3.75
N PRO A 10 16.87 4.43 -3.39
CA PRO A 10 17.79 4.87 -2.33
C PRO A 10 18.49 6.22 -2.58
N TRP A 11 18.47 6.72 -3.82
CA TRP A 11 19.07 7.99 -4.22
C TRP A 11 18.08 9.14 -4.34
N MET A 12 16.78 8.90 -4.23
CA MET A 12 15.78 9.93 -4.52
C MET A 12 14.49 9.85 -3.69
N HIS A 13 14.32 8.77 -2.92
CA HIS A 13 13.08 8.47 -2.21
C HIS A 13 13.24 8.50 -0.68
N LEU A 14 12.27 9.13 -0.01
CA LEU A 14 12.08 9.06 1.43
C LEU A 14 10.73 8.43 1.75
N SER A 15 10.69 7.48 2.69
CA SER A 15 9.44 6.83 3.15
C SER A 15 9.39 6.76 4.67
N THR A 16 8.26 7.18 5.24
CA THR A 16 8.00 7.07 6.68
C THR A 16 6.97 5.99 7.00
N ARG A 17 6.98 5.51 8.23
CA ARG A 17 5.85 4.83 8.88
C ARG A 17 4.99 5.87 9.63
N PRO A 18 3.76 5.50 10.03
CA PRO A 18 2.91 6.40 10.83
C PRO A 18 3.56 6.92 12.13
N ASP A 19 4.46 6.13 12.72
CA ASP A 19 5.24 6.47 13.92
C ASP A 19 6.52 7.27 13.62
N GLY A 20 6.73 7.72 12.37
CA GLY A 20 7.90 8.48 11.95
C GLY A 20 9.14 7.65 11.65
N ALA A 21 9.10 6.32 11.86
CA ALA A 21 10.23 5.45 11.56
C ALA A 21 10.49 5.41 10.05
N MET A 22 11.74 5.61 9.65
CA MET A 22 12.11 5.64 8.24
C MET A 22 12.36 4.25 7.67
N ARG A 23 12.07 4.10 6.36
CA ARG A 23 12.27 2.85 5.61
C ARG A 23 12.94 3.13 4.27
N VAL A 24 13.66 2.15 3.74
CA VAL A 24 14.31 2.25 2.40
C VAL A 24 13.25 2.49 1.33
N CYS A 25 12.11 1.80 1.43
CA CYS A 25 10.90 2.07 0.68
C CYS A 25 9.70 1.41 1.39
N CYS A 26 8.49 1.69 0.91
CA CYS A 26 7.26 1.09 1.47
C CYS A 26 7.22 -0.45 1.44
N THR A 27 7.96 -1.08 0.51
CA THR A 27 7.99 -2.55 0.31
C THR A 27 9.20 -3.21 0.98
N ALA A 28 10.12 -2.41 1.55
CA ALA A 28 11.27 -2.93 2.28
C ALA A 28 10.77 -3.90 3.38
N ASN A 29 11.52 -4.97 3.59
CA ASN A 29 11.09 -6.15 4.35
C ASN A 29 10.92 -5.86 5.86
N ALA A 30 9.88 -5.12 6.23
CA ALA A 30 9.64 -4.66 7.59
C ALA A 30 9.05 -5.76 8.49
N SER A 31 8.40 -6.77 7.92
CA SER A 31 7.58 -7.71 8.70
C SER A 31 8.03 -9.18 8.67
N ASN A 32 8.94 -9.59 7.77
CA ASN A 32 9.46 -10.98 7.69
C ASN A 32 8.35 -12.06 7.77
N VAL A 33 7.21 -11.84 7.10
CA VAL A 33 6.03 -12.69 7.27
C VAL A 33 6.18 -14.03 6.55
N GLY A 34 5.81 -15.11 7.22
CA GLY A 34 5.79 -16.48 6.68
C GLY A 34 4.71 -17.36 7.31
N PRO A 35 4.73 -18.68 7.02
CA PRO A 35 3.80 -19.65 7.62
C PRO A 35 3.93 -19.73 9.15
N THR A 36 5.08 -19.32 9.70
CA THR A 36 5.36 -19.23 11.13
C THR A 36 5.79 -17.80 11.49
N ASN A 37 5.85 -17.47 12.79
CA ASN A 37 6.38 -16.17 13.25
C ASN A 37 7.92 -16.17 13.34
N ALA A 38 8.62 -17.06 12.63
CA ALA A 38 10.08 -17.15 12.67
C ALA A 38 10.73 -15.89 12.08
N LYS A 39 11.51 -15.16 12.91
CA LYS A 39 12.20 -13.92 12.54
C LYS A 39 13.67 -14.19 12.22
N ASN A 40 13.95 -15.04 11.23
CA ASN A 40 15.31 -15.49 10.89
C ASN A 40 16.30 -14.37 10.53
N LEU A 41 15.79 -13.19 10.15
CA LEU A 41 16.59 -12.00 9.82
C LEU A 41 16.40 -10.85 10.83
N GLY A 42 15.73 -11.10 11.97
CA GLY A 42 15.33 -10.08 12.95
C GLY A 42 13.97 -9.45 12.67
N ALA A 43 13.46 -8.62 13.59
CA ALA A 43 12.26 -7.80 13.36
C ALA A 43 12.64 -6.52 12.60
N LYS A 44 11.74 -5.98 11.76
CA LYS A 44 11.90 -4.64 11.15
C LYS A 44 13.15 -4.47 10.26
N VAL A 45 13.51 -5.48 9.47
CA VAL A 45 14.72 -5.48 8.60
C VAL A 45 14.73 -4.34 7.57
N GLY A 46 13.56 -3.87 7.15
CA GLY A 46 13.39 -2.73 6.25
C GLY A 46 13.38 -1.35 6.90
N GLU A 47 13.43 -1.26 8.23
CA GLU A 47 13.51 0.00 8.98
C GLU A 47 14.97 0.48 9.00
N LEU A 48 15.19 1.77 8.74
CA LEU A 48 16.52 2.35 8.80
C LEU A 48 17.03 2.32 10.24
N ARG A 49 18.33 2.08 10.40
CA ARG A 49 19.00 2.10 11.70
C ARG A 49 20.07 3.19 11.74
N THR A 50 20.22 3.83 12.89
CA THR A 50 21.36 4.68 13.23
C THR A 50 22.58 3.82 13.58
N GLU A 51 23.74 4.46 13.78
CA GLU A 51 25.01 3.77 14.09
C GLU A 51 24.98 3.02 15.42
N ASP A 52 24.19 3.50 16.39
CA ASP A 52 23.95 2.84 17.68
C ASP A 52 22.84 1.77 17.61
N GLY A 53 22.35 1.44 16.41
CA GLY A 53 21.38 0.38 16.18
C GLY A 53 19.92 0.76 16.44
N LYS A 54 19.63 2.01 16.80
CA LYS A 54 18.26 2.49 17.04
C LYS A 54 17.50 2.73 15.73
N PRO A 55 16.16 2.71 15.73
CA PRO A 55 15.38 3.20 14.59
C PRO A 55 15.79 4.61 14.17
N ALA A 56 16.11 4.81 12.90
CA ALA A 56 16.16 6.16 12.34
C ALA A 56 14.73 6.67 12.24
N ASN A 57 14.42 7.71 13.03
CA ASN A 57 13.05 8.16 13.21
C ASN A 57 12.98 9.69 13.21
N LEU A 58 12.05 10.24 12.42
CA LEU A 58 11.80 11.67 12.31
C LEU A 58 11.13 12.28 13.56
N ASN A 59 10.91 11.53 14.64
CA ASN A 59 10.62 12.11 15.96
C ASN A 59 11.85 12.80 16.57
N VAL A 60 13.06 12.30 16.29
CA VAL A 60 14.28 12.70 16.99
C VAL A 60 15.41 13.14 16.06
N ALA A 61 15.40 12.70 14.80
CA ALA A 61 16.39 13.07 13.80
C ALA A 61 15.82 14.04 12.75
N GLY A 62 16.69 14.85 12.16
CA GLY A 62 16.37 15.62 10.95
C GLY A 62 16.18 14.71 9.73
N LEU A 63 15.46 15.22 8.73
CA LEU A 63 15.28 14.51 7.45
C LEU A 63 16.63 14.39 6.73
N ASN A 64 17.44 15.45 6.77
CA ASN A 64 18.76 15.48 6.16
C ASN A 64 19.75 14.53 6.84
N GLU A 65 19.72 14.44 8.17
CA GLU A 65 20.55 13.51 8.95
C GLU A 65 20.20 12.05 8.63
N SER A 66 18.90 11.76 8.49
CA SER A 66 18.41 10.42 8.18
C SER A 66 18.71 9.98 6.74
N TRP A 67 18.87 10.93 5.81
CA TRP A 67 19.14 10.69 4.39
C TRP A 67 20.49 10.00 4.12
N ASN A 68 21.51 10.34 4.92
CA ASN A 68 22.88 9.84 4.77
C ASN A 68 23.37 9.09 6.01
N ASN A 69 22.46 8.47 6.77
CA ASN A 69 22.87 7.58 7.85
C ASN A 69 23.67 6.38 7.31
N SER A 70 24.43 5.72 8.20
CA SER A 70 25.27 4.57 7.85
C SER A 70 24.53 3.48 7.10
N TYR A 71 23.26 3.24 7.46
CA TYR A 71 22.40 2.26 6.80
C TYR A 71 22.14 2.61 5.32
N MET A 72 21.70 3.83 5.00
CA MET A 72 21.41 4.25 3.62
C MET A 72 22.66 4.32 2.76
N LYS A 73 23.77 4.82 3.32
CA LYS A 73 25.08 4.80 2.66
C LYS A 73 25.50 3.38 2.30
N ASN A 74 25.36 2.43 3.22
CA ASN A 74 25.64 1.02 2.97
C ASN A 74 24.72 0.42 1.90
N VAL A 75 23.41 0.69 1.94
CA VAL A 75 22.46 0.21 0.91
C VAL A 75 22.90 0.66 -0.48
N ARG A 76 23.30 1.93 -0.65
CA ARG A 76 23.79 2.46 -1.94
C ARG A 76 25.07 1.76 -2.38
N LYS A 77 26.04 1.60 -1.48
CA LYS A 77 27.30 0.87 -1.77
C LYS A 77 27.05 -0.57 -2.21
N GLN A 78 26.23 -1.32 -1.46
CA GLN A 78 25.87 -2.69 -1.78
C GLN A 78 25.22 -2.78 -3.17
N MET A 79 24.26 -1.91 -3.47
CA MET A 79 23.62 -1.90 -4.79
C MET A 79 24.59 -1.56 -5.92
N LEU A 80 25.51 -0.61 -5.73
CA LEU A 80 26.53 -0.29 -6.74
C LEU A 80 27.53 -1.43 -6.95
N ALA A 81 27.87 -2.17 -5.89
CA ALA A 81 28.72 -3.35 -5.95
C ALA A 81 28.02 -4.59 -6.55
N GLY A 82 26.72 -4.51 -6.87
CA GLY A 82 25.94 -5.66 -7.37
C GLY A 82 25.46 -6.61 -6.27
N GLU A 83 25.57 -6.21 -5.01
CA GLU A 83 25.08 -6.97 -3.86
C GLU A 83 23.58 -6.71 -3.61
N ARG A 84 22.94 -7.63 -2.89
CA ARG A 84 21.51 -7.56 -2.55
C ARG A 84 21.33 -7.12 -1.09
N PRO A 85 20.88 -5.87 -0.82
CA PRO A 85 20.64 -5.44 0.55
C PRO A 85 19.56 -6.30 1.22
N PRO A 86 19.74 -6.75 2.48
CA PRO A 86 18.77 -7.61 3.17
C PRO A 86 17.34 -7.06 3.22
N SER A 87 17.20 -5.73 3.37
CA SER A 87 15.91 -5.03 3.34
C SER A 87 15.17 -5.12 2.02
N CYS A 88 15.87 -5.38 0.91
CA CYS A 88 15.35 -5.42 -0.44
C CYS A 88 15.07 -6.85 -0.94
N ASN A 89 15.36 -7.88 -0.13
CA ASN A 89 15.22 -9.30 -0.51
C ASN A 89 13.84 -9.69 -1.03
N LYS A 90 12.78 -9.00 -0.62
CA LYS A 90 11.43 -9.23 -1.14
C LYS A 90 11.36 -9.03 -2.65
N CYS A 91 11.95 -7.94 -3.18
CA CYS A 91 11.93 -7.67 -4.62
C CYS A 91 12.71 -8.72 -5.40
N TYR A 92 13.88 -9.15 -4.90
CA TYR A 92 14.67 -10.19 -5.58
C TYR A 92 13.95 -11.54 -5.61
N LYS A 93 13.24 -11.92 -4.54
CA LYS A 93 12.41 -13.13 -4.53
C LYS A 93 11.24 -13.06 -5.52
N GLU A 94 10.60 -11.89 -5.64
CA GLU A 94 9.56 -11.67 -6.64
C GLU A 94 10.14 -11.82 -8.07
N GLU A 95 11.33 -11.27 -8.32
CA GLU A 95 12.02 -11.33 -9.62
C GLU A 95 12.45 -12.75 -10.00
N GLU A 96 13.00 -13.51 -9.04
CA GLU A 96 13.40 -14.91 -9.24
C GLU A 96 12.22 -15.82 -9.54
N ALA A 97 11.04 -15.46 -9.05
CA ALA A 97 9.77 -16.11 -9.40
C ALA A 97 9.18 -15.62 -10.74
N GLY A 98 9.89 -14.77 -11.49
CA GLY A 98 9.47 -14.24 -12.78
C GLY A 98 8.51 -13.04 -12.70
N HIS A 99 8.34 -12.40 -11.53
CA HIS A 99 7.49 -11.24 -11.37
C HIS A 99 8.24 -9.91 -11.54
N ASN A 100 7.54 -8.90 -12.05
CA ASN A 100 8.04 -7.53 -12.10
C ASN A 100 7.93 -6.87 -10.71
N SER A 101 9.04 -6.81 -9.97
CA SER A 101 9.05 -6.26 -8.59
C SER A 101 8.93 -4.74 -8.56
N LYS A 102 8.68 -4.19 -7.35
CA LYS A 102 8.74 -2.75 -7.11
C LYS A 102 10.04 -2.09 -7.51
N ARG A 103 11.17 -2.76 -7.28
CA ARG A 103 12.48 -2.27 -7.70
C ARG A 103 12.51 -1.98 -9.20
N MET A 104 12.09 -2.96 -10.01
CA MET A 104 12.14 -2.87 -11.47
C MET A 104 11.23 -1.78 -12.02
N TRP A 105 9.96 -1.73 -11.62
CA TRP A 105 9.03 -0.75 -12.18
C TRP A 105 9.26 0.67 -11.67
N GLU A 106 9.64 0.87 -10.40
CA GLU A 106 10.03 2.20 -9.91
C GLU A 106 11.29 2.67 -10.63
N THR A 107 12.27 1.79 -10.82
CA THR A 107 13.51 2.16 -11.53
C THR A 107 13.25 2.55 -12.98
N ALA A 108 12.41 1.80 -13.70
CA ALA A 108 11.99 2.18 -15.05
C ALA A 108 11.26 3.53 -15.04
N TYR A 109 10.30 3.72 -14.12
CA TYR A 109 9.55 4.96 -13.97
C TYR A 109 10.44 6.19 -13.74
N TRP A 110 11.47 6.06 -12.91
CA TRP A 110 12.36 7.18 -12.61
C TRP A 110 13.40 7.43 -13.71
N LEU A 111 13.86 6.38 -14.40
CA LEU A 111 14.81 6.52 -15.51
C LEU A 111 14.20 7.11 -16.80
N GLU A 112 12.88 7.07 -16.94
CA GLU A 112 12.17 7.83 -17.99
C GLU A 112 12.18 9.34 -17.73
N ARG A 113 12.46 9.78 -16.50
CA ARG A 113 12.32 11.17 -16.05
C ARG A 113 13.65 11.83 -15.72
N PHE A 114 14.61 11.04 -15.23
CA PHE A 114 15.94 11.49 -14.85
C PHE A 114 16.96 10.53 -15.43
N SER A 115 18.03 11.10 -16.00
CA SER A 115 19.18 10.30 -16.42
C SER A 115 19.83 9.60 -15.24
N LEU A 116 20.58 8.53 -15.52
CA LEU A 116 21.32 7.83 -14.48
C LEU A 116 22.29 8.76 -13.75
N ASP A 117 22.95 9.65 -14.48
CA ASP A 117 23.89 10.63 -13.92
C ASP A 117 23.21 11.60 -12.94
N GLU A 118 22.01 12.11 -13.28
CA GLU A 118 21.22 12.92 -12.36
C GLU A 118 20.81 12.19 -11.07
N ILE A 119 20.70 10.86 -11.11
CA ILE A 119 20.32 10.05 -9.94
C ILE A 119 21.52 9.71 -9.08
N ILE A 120 22.65 9.29 -9.67
CA ILE A 120 23.78 8.73 -8.91
C ILE A 120 25.11 9.47 -9.06
N GLY A 121 25.25 10.43 -9.97
CA GLY A 121 26.53 11.04 -10.36
C GLY A 121 27.27 11.74 -9.21
N GLU A 122 26.54 12.21 -8.20
CA GLU A 122 27.11 12.86 -6.99
C GLU A 122 27.33 11.88 -5.82
N THR A 123 27.21 10.57 -6.04
CA THR A 123 27.45 9.58 -4.98
C THR A 123 28.95 9.48 -4.68
N LYS A 124 29.32 9.76 -3.43
CA LYS A 124 30.69 9.59 -2.93
C LYS A 124 31.03 8.12 -2.72
N GLU A 125 32.32 7.80 -2.60
CA GLU A 125 32.81 6.42 -2.38
C GLU A 125 32.23 5.75 -1.12
N ASP A 126 31.93 6.55 -0.09
CA ASP A 126 31.32 6.07 1.15
C ASP A 126 29.79 5.86 1.05
N GLY A 127 29.19 6.17 -0.10
CA GLY A 127 27.75 6.07 -0.35
C GLY A 127 26.95 7.32 0.03
N GLU A 128 27.59 8.38 0.51
CA GLU A 128 26.93 9.66 0.73
C GLU A 128 26.50 10.31 -0.59
N ILE A 129 25.34 10.98 -0.60
CA ILE A 129 24.89 11.81 -1.73
C ILE A 129 24.18 13.08 -1.21
N PRO A 130 24.31 14.25 -1.86
CA PRO A 130 23.54 15.43 -1.50
C PRO A 130 22.03 15.15 -1.47
N PRO A 131 21.28 15.74 -0.50
CA PRO A 131 19.83 15.55 -0.42
C PRO A 131 19.13 16.28 -1.58
N LYS A 132 18.77 15.52 -2.61
CA LYS A 132 17.88 15.93 -3.72
C LYS A 132 16.67 15.00 -3.75
N ILE A 133 15.78 15.17 -2.77
CA ILE A 133 14.66 14.24 -2.55
C ILE A 133 13.57 14.52 -3.57
N ARG A 134 13.43 13.63 -4.56
CA ARG A 134 12.47 13.75 -5.66
C ARG A 134 11.14 13.07 -5.36
N TYR A 135 11.11 12.11 -4.44
CA TYR A 135 9.93 11.30 -4.15
C TYR A 135 9.74 11.10 -2.64
N ILE A 136 8.66 11.64 -2.08
CA ILE A 136 8.37 11.52 -0.64
C ILE A 136 7.09 10.70 -0.43
N ASP A 137 7.19 9.55 0.24
CA ASP A 137 6.08 8.76 0.81
C ASP A 137 5.89 9.17 2.28
N LEU A 138 4.89 10.00 2.52
CA LEU A 138 4.66 10.65 3.79
C LEU A 138 3.44 10.07 4.50
N ARG A 139 3.68 9.57 5.72
CA ARG A 139 2.65 9.06 6.64
C ARG A 139 2.58 9.91 7.90
N LEU A 140 1.74 10.94 7.88
CA LEU A 140 1.56 11.92 8.95
C LEU A 140 0.72 11.35 10.13
N GLY A 141 1.17 10.25 10.71
CA GLY A 141 0.49 9.59 11.82
C GLY A 141 -0.53 8.54 11.41
N SER A 142 -1.26 8.03 12.41
CA SER A 142 -2.29 7.00 12.25
C SER A 142 -3.71 7.57 12.28
N LYS A 143 -3.91 8.90 12.32
CA LYS A 143 -5.25 9.51 12.34
C LYS A 143 -6.05 9.02 11.13
N CYS A 144 -7.11 8.26 11.37
CA CYS A 144 -7.97 7.68 10.34
C CYS A 144 -9.41 7.60 10.87
N ASN A 145 -10.38 7.67 9.96
CA ASN A 145 -11.81 7.56 10.22
C ASN A 145 -12.37 6.14 9.99
N LEU A 146 -11.56 5.21 9.47
CA LEU A 146 -11.92 3.80 9.31
C LEU A 146 -11.02 2.90 10.17
N LYS A 147 -11.51 1.71 10.51
CA LYS A 147 -10.81 0.65 11.23
C LYS A 147 -10.85 -0.67 10.43
N CYS A 148 -10.34 -0.60 9.20
CA CYS A 148 -10.32 -1.72 8.27
C CYS A 148 -9.75 -2.99 8.92
N ILE A 149 -10.28 -4.15 8.59
CA ILE A 149 -10.02 -5.43 9.27
C ILE A 149 -8.56 -5.89 9.16
N MET A 150 -7.80 -5.41 8.16
CA MET A 150 -6.36 -5.68 8.03
C MET A 150 -5.48 -4.63 8.71
N CYS A 151 -6.05 -3.53 9.18
CA CYS A 151 -5.33 -2.48 9.89
C CYS A 151 -5.14 -2.85 11.37
N SER A 152 -4.33 -2.04 12.03
CA SER A 152 -4.08 -2.10 13.46
C SER A 152 -4.03 -0.68 14.03
N PRO A 153 -3.87 -0.50 15.36
CA PRO A 153 -3.60 0.81 15.94
C PRO A 153 -2.35 1.51 15.36
N HIS A 154 -1.43 0.77 14.74
CA HIS A 154 -0.28 1.34 14.04
C HIS A 154 -0.68 2.11 12.77
N ASP A 155 -1.80 1.75 12.15
CA ASP A 155 -2.23 2.27 10.85
C ASP A 155 -3.48 3.16 10.99
N SER A 156 -4.33 2.89 11.98
CA SER A 156 -5.56 3.66 12.24
C SER A 156 -5.77 3.90 13.74
N SER A 157 -5.88 5.16 14.13
CA SER A 157 -6.25 5.57 15.48
C SER A 157 -7.68 5.12 15.86
N ALA A 158 -8.57 4.96 14.88
CA ALA A 158 -9.92 4.44 15.10
C ALA A 158 -9.94 2.96 15.52
N TRP A 159 -8.82 2.23 15.33
CA TRP A 159 -8.65 0.85 15.77
C TRP A 159 -8.34 0.74 17.28
N VAL A 160 -7.92 1.82 17.95
CA VAL A 160 -7.49 1.76 19.36
C VAL A 160 -8.56 1.20 20.30
N PRO A 161 -9.84 1.62 20.25
CA PRO A 161 -10.89 1.05 21.10
C PRO A 161 -11.10 -0.45 20.83
N ASP A 162 -11.12 -0.87 19.56
CA ASP A 162 -11.28 -2.27 19.18
C ASP A 162 -10.13 -3.11 19.69
N TRP A 163 -8.89 -2.64 19.54
CA TRP A 163 -7.72 -3.35 20.03
C TRP A 163 -7.76 -3.56 21.55
N LYS A 164 -8.16 -2.53 22.32
CA LYS A 164 -8.29 -2.63 23.78
C LYS A 164 -9.33 -3.67 24.22
N ALA A 165 -10.41 -3.83 23.46
CA ALA A 165 -11.40 -4.87 23.70
C ALA A 165 -10.94 -6.25 23.20
N PHE A 166 -10.30 -6.29 22.04
CA PHE A 166 -9.87 -7.50 21.33
C PHE A 166 -8.68 -8.19 22.02
N TYR A 167 -7.58 -7.47 22.21
CA TYR A 167 -6.28 -8.04 22.58
C TYR A 167 -6.28 -8.84 23.90
N PRO A 168 -6.98 -8.42 24.97
CA PRO A 168 -7.07 -9.20 26.20
C PRO A 168 -7.83 -10.53 26.04
N GLN A 169 -8.73 -10.63 25.05
CA GLN A 169 -9.54 -11.84 24.80
C GLN A 169 -8.82 -12.87 23.92
N VAL A 170 -7.70 -12.50 23.28
CA VAL A 170 -6.94 -13.40 22.39
C VAL A 170 -6.27 -14.51 23.19
N LYS A 171 -6.60 -15.75 22.82
CA LYS A 171 -6.08 -17.00 23.39
C LYS A 171 -4.99 -17.61 22.52
N ASN A 172 -5.08 -17.54 21.19
CA ASN A 172 -4.04 -18.05 20.31
C ASN A 172 -2.76 -17.22 20.47
N GLU A 173 -1.68 -17.86 20.91
CA GLU A 173 -0.40 -17.20 21.22
C GLU A 173 0.25 -16.57 19.97
N THR A 174 0.11 -17.22 18.81
CA THR A 174 0.69 -16.72 17.55
C THR A 174 -0.09 -15.50 17.04
N LEU A 175 -1.42 -15.52 17.16
CA LEU A 175 -2.26 -14.36 16.89
C LEU A 175 -1.91 -13.20 17.83
N LYS A 176 -1.78 -13.48 19.13
CA LYS A 176 -1.45 -12.49 20.16
C LYS A 176 -0.11 -11.81 19.89
N ASP A 177 0.93 -12.58 19.56
CA ASP A 177 2.23 -12.05 19.14
C ASP A 177 2.12 -11.14 17.91
N SER A 178 1.32 -11.53 16.90
CA SER A 178 1.11 -10.71 15.69
C SER A 178 0.27 -9.46 15.90
N CYS A 179 -0.47 -9.36 17.00
CA CYS A 179 -1.35 -8.23 17.28
C CYS A 179 -0.77 -7.25 18.32
N GLN A 180 0.51 -7.35 18.66
CA GLN A 180 1.13 -6.46 19.65
C GLN A 180 1.12 -4.99 19.23
N TRP A 181 0.84 -4.13 20.20
CA TRP A 181 0.93 -2.68 20.09
C TRP A 181 1.35 -2.09 21.43
N HIS A 182 2.27 -1.12 21.41
CA HIS A 182 2.90 -0.54 22.60
C HIS A 182 2.03 0.48 23.35
N GLY A 183 0.74 0.62 22.99
CA GLY A 183 -0.21 1.47 23.73
C GLY A 183 -0.33 2.92 23.25
N GLY A 184 0.33 3.30 22.16
CA GLY A 184 0.11 4.59 21.47
C GLY A 184 0.82 5.80 22.06
N GLY A 185 1.39 5.66 23.26
CA GLY A 185 2.37 6.61 23.80
C GLY A 185 3.70 6.53 23.06
N ALA A 186 4.69 7.27 23.55
CA ALA A 186 6.06 7.10 23.09
C ALA A 186 6.48 5.62 23.20
N ASP A 187 7.08 5.07 22.15
CA ASP A 187 7.73 3.76 22.26
C ASP A 187 9.01 3.85 23.11
N GLU A 188 9.71 2.73 23.26
CA GLU A 188 10.98 2.66 24.01
C GLU A 188 12.08 3.59 23.46
N TRP A 189 11.92 4.11 22.23
CA TRP A 189 12.83 5.03 21.55
C TRP A 189 12.31 6.47 21.48
N GLY A 190 11.17 6.77 22.12
CA GLY A 190 10.56 8.09 22.10
C GLY A 190 9.66 8.36 20.89
N ALA A 191 9.40 7.37 20.02
CA ALA A 191 8.63 7.57 18.80
C ALA A 191 7.13 7.73 19.08
N THR A 192 6.51 8.72 18.44
CA THR A 192 5.08 9.02 18.57
C THR A 192 4.40 9.10 17.20
N TYR A 193 3.08 8.93 17.16
CA TYR A 193 2.27 9.15 15.94
C TYR A 193 2.11 10.64 15.58
N ASN A 194 2.53 11.56 16.46
CA ASN A 194 2.50 13.01 16.24
C ASN A 194 3.89 13.58 15.91
N TRP A 195 4.79 12.74 15.41
CA TRP A 195 6.19 13.07 15.14
C TRP A 195 6.37 14.35 14.30
N TYR A 196 5.52 14.55 13.30
CA TYR A 196 5.56 15.71 12.41
C TYR A 196 5.09 17.02 13.08
N LYS A 197 4.40 16.93 14.23
CA LYS A 197 4.03 18.09 15.06
C LYS A 197 5.10 18.41 16.09
N ASN A 198 5.76 17.36 16.58
CA ASN A 198 6.71 17.45 17.70
C ASN A 198 8.14 17.72 17.25
N ASN A 199 8.51 17.39 16.01
CA ASN A 199 9.84 17.67 15.48
C ASN A 199 9.93 19.11 14.95
N PRO A 200 10.69 20.01 15.60
CA PRO A 200 10.78 21.41 15.20
C PRO A 200 11.52 21.64 13.88
N LYS A 201 12.34 20.67 13.43
CA LYS A 201 13.15 20.78 12.20
C LYS A 201 12.48 20.16 10.98
N PHE A 202 11.51 19.27 11.17
CA PHE A 202 10.96 18.46 10.09
C PHE A 202 10.39 19.31 8.94
N TRP A 203 9.58 20.32 9.27
CA TRP A 203 8.96 21.17 8.26
C TRP A 203 9.97 22.05 7.53
N GLU A 204 10.96 22.58 8.25
CA GLU A 204 12.04 23.35 7.64
C GLU A 204 12.83 22.49 6.64
N ASP A 205 13.25 21.30 7.05
CA ASP A 205 13.93 20.35 6.18
C ASP A 205 13.06 19.97 4.97
N LEU A 206 11.78 19.65 5.20
CA LEU A 206 10.85 19.28 4.13
C LEU A 206 10.65 20.42 3.12
N TYR A 207 10.46 21.65 3.60
CA TYR A 207 10.27 22.82 2.75
C TYR A 207 11.53 23.14 1.93
N SER A 208 12.71 22.95 2.51
CA SER A 208 13.98 23.09 1.78
C SER A 208 14.08 22.14 0.57
N GLN A 209 13.37 21.00 0.61
CA GLN A 209 13.37 20.02 -0.46
C GLN A 209 12.30 20.26 -1.52
N ILE A 210 11.29 21.11 -1.29
CA ILE A 210 10.23 21.39 -2.28
C ILE A 210 10.77 21.67 -3.69
N PRO A 211 11.86 22.45 -3.87
CA PRO A 211 12.46 22.66 -5.18
C PRO A 211 12.92 21.40 -5.93
N ASN A 212 13.23 20.33 -5.20
CA ASN A 212 13.73 19.05 -5.74
C ASN A 212 12.61 18.02 -5.95
N ILE A 213 11.42 18.23 -5.36
CA ILE A 213 10.34 17.24 -5.36
C ILE A 213 9.73 17.13 -6.75
N TYR A 214 9.58 15.89 -7.20
CA TYR A 214 8.79 15.53 -8.37
C TYR A 214 7.46 14.86 -7.98
N GLN A 215 7.46 14.05 -6.90
CA GLN A 215 6.25 13.35 -6.44
C GLN A 215 6.08 13.42 -4.91
N LEU A 216 4.88 13.81 -4.48
CA LEU A 216 4.40 13.68 -3.11
C LEU A 216 3.39 12.52 -3.06
N TYR A 217 3.67 11.52 -2.24
CA TYR A 217 2.80 10.37 -2.02
C TYR A 217 2.29 10.37 -0.59
N PHE A 218 0.98 10.44 -0.47
CA PHE A 218 0.26 10.43 0.79
C PHE A 218 -0.37 9.05 1.04
N ALA A 219 0.00 8.48 2.18
CA ALA A 219 -0.54 7.23 2.71
C ALA A 219 -0.47 7.27 4.25
N GLY A 220 -0.78 6.17 4.93
CA GLY A 220 -0.82 6.12 6.39
C GLY A 220 -2.25 6.04 6.87
N GLY A 221 -2.62 6.81 7.91
CA GLY A 221 -4.00 6.89 8.41
C GLY A 221 -5.02 7.26 7.33
N GLU A 222 -5.56 8.47 7.36
CA GLU A 222 -6.31 9.02 6.24
C GLU A 222 -5.85 10.45 6.00
N SER A 223 -5.13 10.66 4.89
CA SER A 223 -4.46 11.94 4.62
C SER A 223 -5.46 13.08 4.41
N THR A 224 -6.64 12.80 3.86
CA THR A 224 -7.65 13.82 3.55
C THR A 224 -8.29 14.46 4.79
N ILE A 225 -8.04 13.92 5.99
CA ILE A 225 -8.54 14.44 7.27
C ILE A 225 -7.42 14.94 8.21
N ILE A 226 -6.20 15.08 7.68
CA ILE A 226 -5.03 15.57 8.42
C ILE A 226 -4.76 17.00 7.96
N GLU A 227 -4.80 17.97 8.87
CA GLU A 227 -4.65 19.39 8.52
C GLU A 227 -3.26 19.69 7.92
N GLU A 228 -2.23 19.04 8.44
CA GLU A 228 -0.86 19.23 8.00
C GLU A 228 -0.62 18.71 6.57
N HIS A 229 -1.49 17.85 6.05
CA HIS A 229 -1.50 17.50 4.63
C HIS A 229 -1.86 18.73 3.77
N TYR A 230 -2.90 19.49 4.15
CA TYR A 230 -3.29 20.71 3.46
C TYR A 230 -2.23 21.80 3.59
N THR A 231 -1.63 21.98 4.77
CA THR A 231 -0.51 22.92 4.98
C THR A 231 0.63 22.67 3.99
N LEU A 232 1.00 21.41 3.76
CA LEU A 232 2.04 21.08 2.79
C LEU A 232 1.63 21.42 1.35
N LEU A 233 0.41 21.08 0.95
CA LEU A 233 -0.07 21.39 -0.41
C LEU A 233 -0.08 22.90 -0.66
N GLU A 234 -0.60 23.67 0.29
CA GLU A 234 -0.64 25.13 0.24
C GLU A 234 0.78 25.71 0.16
N LYS A 235 1.72 25.19 0.95
CA LYS A 235 3.11 25.66 0.90
C LYS A 235 3.77 25.40 -0.45
N VAL A 236 3.51 24.24 -1.06
CA VAL A 236 4.02 23.92 -2.40
C VAL A 236 3.46 24.85 -3.46
N ILE A 237 2.18 25.25 -3.33
CA ILE A 237 1.54 26.23 -4.21
C ILE A 237 2.15 27.62 -3.99
N GLU A 238 2.28 28.05 -2.73
CA GLU A 238 2.88 29.33 -2.34
C GLU A 238 4.29 29.50 -2.92
N MET A 239 5.10 28.44 -2.89
CA MET A 239 6.47 28.44 -3.43
C MET A 239 6.52 28.33 -4.97
N GLY A 240 5.39 28.17 -5.65
CA GLY A 240 5.32 28.11 -7.12
C GLY A 240 5.75 26.79 -7.75
N TYR A 241 5.81 25.69 -6.98
CA TYR A 241 6.28 24.39 -7.48
C TYR A 241 5.15 23.41 -7.84
N ALA A 242 3.90 23.67 -7.44
CA ALA A 242 2.77 22.78 -7.70
C ALA A 242 2.64 22.33 -9.17
N PRO A 243 2.79 23.19 -10.20
CA PRO A 243 2.69 22.77 -11.61
C PRO A 243 3.76 21.76 -12.07
N LYS A 244 4.80 21.51 -11.25
CA LYS A 244 5.88 20.56 -11.54
C LYS A 244 5.74 19.25 -10.76
N ILE A 245 4.86 19.18 -9.76
CA ILE A 245 4.76 18.08 -8.80
C ILE A 245 3.55 17.19 -9.10
N GLU A 246 3.77 15.88 -9.10
CA GLU A 246 2.71 14.88 -9.11
C GLU A 246 2.28 14.54 -7.67
N LEU A 247 0.98 14.57 -7.40
CA LEU A 247 0.41 14.03 -6.17
C LEU A 247 0.02 12.57 -6.38
N ARG A 248 0.25 11.76 -5.35
CA ARG A 248 -0.19 10.37 -5.28
C ARG A 248 -0.89 10.14 -3.95
N TYR A 249 -1.99 9.42 -3.96
CA TYR A 249 -2.75 9.09 -2.75
C TYR A 249 -3.05 7.61 -2.70
N ASN A 250 -2.97 7.03 -1.51
CA ASN A 250 -3.70 5.84 -1.13
C ASN A 250 -4.68 6.25 -0.02
N SER A 251 -5.96 6.39 -0.39
CA SER A 251 -6.98 6.96 0.50
C SER A 251 -8.24 6.12 0.50
N ASN A 252 -8.95 6.10 1.62
CA ASN A 252 -10.26 5.50 1.75
C ASN A 252 -11.39 6.33 1.12
N GLY A 253 -11.10 7.59 0.76
CA GLY A 253 -11.99 8.54 0.08
C GLY A 253 -13.34 8.77 0.76
N VAL A 254 -13.47 8.55 2.07
CA VAL A 254 -14.72 8.79 2.80
C VAL A 254 -14.96 10.28 2.97
N GLU A 255 -13.92 11.03 3.37
CA GLU A 255 -13.98 12.48 3.54
C GLU A 255 -13.10 13.13 2.47
N MET A 256 -13.70 13.87 1.54
CA MET A 256 -13.01 14.59 0.47
C MET A 256 -13.66 15.97 0.32
N PRO A 257 -13.23 16.98 1.10
CA PRO A 257 -13.82 18.32 1.07
C PRO A 257 -13.49 19.05 -0.24
N ASP A 258 -14.35 20.00 -0.66
CA ASP A 258 -14.21 20.74 -1.93
C ASP A 258 -12.82 21.40 -2.08
N LYS A 259 -12.28 21.97 -0.99
CA LYS A 259 -10.93 22.55 -0.94
C LYS A 259 -9.83 21.58 -1.43
N LEU A 260 -10.00 20.27 -1.23
CA LEU A 260 -9.03 19.28 -1.70
C LEU A 260 -8.94 19.30 -3.24
N PHE A 261 -10.07 19.39 -3.92
CA PHE A 261 -10.13 19.45 -5.38
C PHE A 261 -9.58 20.78 -5.91
N GLU A 262 -9.91 21.90 -5.27
CA GLU A 262 -9.34 23.21 -5.61
C GLU A 262 -7.81 23.25 -5.53
N LEU A 263 -7.24 22.54 -4.54
CA LEU A 263 -5.79 22.38 -4.42
C LEU A 263 -5.24 21.49 -5.53
N TRP A 264 -5.89 20.37 -5.84
CA TRP A 264 -5.47 19.44 -6.89
C TRP A 264 -5.34 20.10 -8.27
N ASP A 265 -6.20 21.08 -8.59
CA ASP A 265 -6.15 21.85 -9.85
C ASP A 265 -4.82 22.57 -10.07
N LYS A 266 -4.06 22.84 -9.00
CA LYS A 266 -2.77 23.55 -9.09
C LYS A 266 -1.60 22.61 -9.36
N PHE A 267 -1.80 21.31 -9.22
CA PHE A 267 -0.74 20.31 -9.37
C PHE A 267 -0.69 19.74 -10.79
N LYS A 268 0.51 19.31 -11.20
CA LYS A 268 0.75 18.72 -12.53
C LYS A 268 -0.19 17.56 -12.83
N ARG A 269 -0.40 16.70 -11.84
CA ARG A 269 -1.20 15.47 -11.93
C ARG A 269 -1.51 14.97 -10.54
N VAL A 270 -2.68 14.37 -10.36
CA VAL A 270 -3.08 13.65 -9.16
C VAL A 270 -3.37 12.21 -9.52
N ARG A 271 -2.71 11.27 -8.85
CA ARG A 271 -3.05 9.84 -8.92
C ARG A 271 -3.71 9.42 -7.63
N PHE A 272 -5.02 9.24 -7.69
CA PHE A 272 -5.83 8.88 -6.54
C PHE A 272 -6.10 7.37 -6.55
N HIS A 273 -5.40 6.63 -5.67
CA HIS A 273 -5.65 5.22 -5.44
C HIS A 273 -6.76 5.05 -4.40
N TYR A 274 -7.99 4.87 -4.88
CA TYR A 274 -9.19 4.73 -4.06
C TYR A 274 -9.30 3.34 -3.45
N SER A 275 -9.34 3.27 -2.13
CA SER A 275 -9.17 2.01 -1.40
C SER A 275 -10.52 1.31 -1.22
N ILE A 276 -10.78 0.30 -2.04
CA ILE A 276 -12.01 -0.51 -2.08
C ILE A 276 -11.63 -1.98 -2.18
N ASP A 277 -12.20 -2.81 -1.30
CA ASP A 277 -11.75 -4.20 -1.14
C ASP A 277 -12.81 -5.24 -1.53
N SER A 278 -14.07 -4.84 -1.66
CA SER A 278 -15.18 -5.67 -2.16
C SER A 278 -16.34 -4.76 -2.55
N ILE A 279 -17.55 -5.31 -2.66
CA ILE A 279 -18.80 -4.59 -2.91
C ILE A 279 -19.75 -4.72 -1.71
N GLU A 280 -20.68 -3.77 -1.57
CA GLU A 280 -21.79 -3.83 -0.61
C GLU A 280 -21.33 -4.11 0.84
N LYS A 281 -22.10 -4.93 1.56
CA LYS A 281 -21.82 -5.33 2.95
C LYS A 281 -20.43 -5.93 3.16
N MET A 282 -19.85 -6.57 2.13
CA MET A 282 -18.50 -7.12 2.23
C MET A 282 -17.44 -6.02 2.29
N ASN A 283 -17.62 -4.94 1.53
CA ASN A 283 -16.74 -3.78 1.64
C ASN A 283 -16.89 -3.12 3.00
N ASP A 284 -18.13 -2.93 3.47
CA ASP A 284 -18.40 -2.29 4.76
C ASP A 284 -17.84 -3.08 5.94
N TYR A 285 -17.87 -4.41 5.85
CA TYR A 285 -17.24 -5.31 6.80
C TYR A 285 -15.71 -5.15 6.79
N ILE A 286 -15.10 -5.24 5.60
CA ILE A 286 -13.64 -5.18 5.46
C ILE A 286 -13.11 -3.79 5.84
N ARG A 287 -13.83 -2.73 5.47
CA ARG A 287 -13.48 -1.32 5.66
C ARG A 287 -14.39 -0.64 6.67
N PHE A 288 -14.65 -1.31 7.79
CA PHE A 288 -15.55 -0.81 8.83
C PHE A 288 -15.12 0.58 9.37
N PRO A 289 -16.03 1.52 9.68
CA PRO A 289 -17.48 1.48 9.52
C PRO A 289 -17.96 2.12 8.19
N SER A 290 -17.23 1.95 7.09
CA SER A 290 -17.64 2.50 5.79
C SER A 290 -19.05 2.05 5.41
N LYS A 291 -19.66 2.83 4.51
CA LYS A 291 -21.00 2.59 3.98
C LYS A 291 -20.93 2.51 2.47
N TRP A 292 -21.35 1.39 1.89
CA TRP A 292 -21.17 1.15 0.47
C TRP A 292 -21.86 2.21 -0.38
N GLU A 293 -23.06 2.64 0.01
CA GLU A 293 -23.79 3.72 -0.66
C GLU A 293 -22.98 5.03 -0.70
N HIS A 294 -22.25 5.33 0.37
CA HIS A 294 -21.34 6.49 0.40
C HIS A 294 -20.17 6.27 -0.55
N GLN A 295 -19.55 5.10 -0.55
CA GLN A 295 -18.44 4.80 -1.46
C GLN A 295 -18.86 4.88 -2.94
N VAL A 296 -20.09 4.45 -3.27
CA VAL A 296 -20.66 4.62 -4.62
C VAL A 296 -20.83 6.10 -4.99
N LYS A 297 -21.26 6.96 -4.06
CA LYS A 297 -21.28 8.42 -4.29
C LYS A 297 -19.87 8.96 -4.56
N GLN A 298 -18.89 8.52 -3.78
CA GLN A 298 -17.50 8.97 -3.94
C GLN A 298 -16.87 8.47 -5.24
N PHE A 299 -17.21 7.27 -5.72
CA PHE A 299 -16.86 6.84 -7.07
C PHE A 299 -17.37 7.82 -8.13
N ASN A 300 -18.62 8.28 -8.03
CA ASN A 300 -19.18 9.25 -8.96
C ASN A 300 -18.49 10.62 -8.87
N VAL A 301 -18.18 11.10 -7.67
CA VAL A 301 -17.37 12.33 -7.49
C VAL A 301 -16.03 12.18 -8.21
N LEU A 302 -15.31 11.10 -7.92
CA LEU A 302 -14.00 10.82 -8.48
C LEU A 302 -14.03 10.64 -10.01
N ASP A 303 -15.03 9.98 -10.57
CA ASP A 303 -15.16 9.79 -12.02
C ASP A 303 -15.38 11.11 -12.79
N ASN A 304 -15.94 12.12 -12.11
CA ASN A 304 -16.24 13.44 -12.64
C ASN A 304 -15.20 14.52 -12.25
N THR A 305 -14.06 14.12 -11.68
CA THR A 305 -12.91 15.03 -11.47
C THR A 305 -12.29 15.46 -12.79
N ASP A 306 -11.40 16.45 -12.76
CA ASP A 306 -10.67 16.94 -13.94
C ASP A 306 -9.69 15.91 -14.54
N ASP A 307 -9.22 16.17 -15.76
CA ASP A 307 -8.36 15.25 -16.51
C ASP A 307 -6.94 15.10 -15.94
N ASN A 308 -6.49 16.06 -15.11
CA ASN A 308 -5.26 15.92 -14.34
C ASN A 308 -5.38 14.90 -13.19
N VAL A 309 -6.61 14.49 -12.83
CA VAL A 309 -6.89 13.50 -11.80
C VAL A 309 -7.13 12.13 -12.44
N GLU A 310 -6.23 11.20 -12.13
CA GLU A 310 -6.36 9.80 -12.49
C GLU A 310 -6.82 8.99 -11.29
N VAL A 311 -7.88 8.22 -11.49
CA VAL A 311 -8.49 7.44 -10.40
C VAL A 311 -8.30 5.96 -10.67
N THR A 312 -7.80 5.25 -9.66
CA THR A 312 -7.73 3.80 -9.69
C THR A 312 -8.18 3.23 -8.35
N VAL A 313 -9.02 2.21 -8.36
CA VAL A 313 -9.23 1.30 -7.24
C VAL A 313 -7.91 0.62 -6.88
N ALA A 314 -7.55 0.66 -5.60
CA ALA A 314 -6.48 -0.11 -4.99
C ALA A 314 -7.06 -1.06 -3.93
N CYS A 315 -7.21 -2.31 -4.33
CA CYS A 315 -7.70 -3.39 -3.48
C CYS A 315 -6.57 -4.01 -2.65
N ALA A 316 -6.76 -4.11 -1.34
CA ALA A 316 -5.90 -4.86 -0.43
C ALA A 316 -6.37 -6.32 -0.41
N VAL A 317 -5.77 -7.13 -1.27
CA VAL A 317 -6.15 -8.54 -1.48
C VAL A 317 -5.73 -9.38 -0.29
N GLN A 318 -6.72 -10.01 0.31
CA GLN A 318 -6.64 -10.74 1.56
C GLN A 318 -7.63 -11.91 1.58
N ALA A 319 -7.63 -12.67 2.66
CA ALA A 319 -8.50 -13.81 2.84
C ALA A 319 -9.97 -13.46 2.57
N LEU A 320 -10.49 -12.36 3.11
CA LEU A 320 -11.92 -12.04 3.02
C LEU A 320 -12.42 -11.63 1.62
N ASN A 321 -11.53 -11.25 0.69
CA ASN A 321 -11.95 -10.75 -0.62
C ASN A 321 -11.42 -11.52 -1.82
N ILE A 322 -10.40 -12.37 -1.68
CA ILE A 322 -9.82 -13.04 -2.85
C ILE A 322 -10.87 -13.83 -3.65
N TYR A 323 -11.84 -14.47 -2.99
CA TYR A 323 -12.95 -15.15 -3.65
C TYR A 323 -13.89 -14.19 -4.42
N TYR A 324 -14.02 -12.94 -3.98
CA TYR A 324 -15.00 -11.97 -4.48
C TYR A 324 -14.41 -10.90 -5.42
N ILE A 325 -13.10 -10.89 -5.67
CA ILE A 325 -12.48 -9.96 -6.64
C ILE A 325 -13.10 -10.05 -8.04
N PRO A 326 -13.43 -11.24 -8.58
CA PRO A 326 -14.19 -11.34 -9.83
C PRO A 326 -15.49 -10.53 -9.82
N ASP A 327 -16.20 -10.51 -8.69
CA ASP A 327 -17.46 -9.78 -8.52
C ASP A 327 -17.22 -8.27 -8.47
N LEU A 328 -16.16 -7.82 -7.78
CA LEU A 328 -15.76 -6.41 -7.76
C LEU A 328 -15.39 -5.89 -9.15
N ILE A 329 -14.62 -6.67 -9.92
CA ILE A 329 -14.25 -6.29 -11.30
C ILE A 329 -15.48 -6.23 -12.19
N ARG A 330 -16.37 -7.24 -12.10
CA ARG A 330 -17.64 -7.26 -12.83
C ARG A 330 -18.47 -6.03 -12.52
N TRP A 331 -18.73 -5.78 -11.23
CA TRP A 331 -19.49 -4.63 -10.76
C TRP A 331 -18.93 -3.33 -11.31
N LYS A 332 -17.61 -3.12 -11.21
CA LYS A 332 -16.93 -1.91 -11.70
C LYS A 332 -17.13 -1.71 -13.20
N LEU A 333 -17.00 -2.77 -14.00
CA LEU A 333 -17.17 -2.69 -15.45
C LEU A 333 -18.62 -2.43 -15.86
N GLU A 334 -19.58 -2.85 -15.03
CA GLU A 334 -21.00 -2.62 -15.25
C GLU A 334 -21.46 -1.22 -14.85
N GLN A 335 -20.71 -0.49 -14.02
CA GLN A 335 -21.05 0.89 -13.64
C GLN A 335 -20.95 1.90 -14.78
N GLY A 336 -20.20 1.59 -15.84
CA GLY A 336 -20.03 2.52 -16.96
C GLY A 336 -19.22 3.78 -16.62
N PHE A 337 -18.32 3.70 -15.63
CA PHE A 337 -17.39 4.78 -15.29
C PHE A 337 -16.60 5.24 -16.52
N ARG A 338 -16.15 6.50 -16.52
CA ARG A 338 -15.42 7.13 -17.63
C ARG A 338 -13.92 7.00 -17.50
N LYS A 339 -13.37 7.09 -16.27
CA LYS A 339 -11.92 7.14 -16.03
C LYS A 339 -11.40 6.17 -14.97
N ILE A 340 -12.25 5.65 -14.08
CA ILE A 340 -11.81 4.75 -12.99
C ILE A 340 -11.20 3.46 -13.56
N ASN A 341 -9.93 3.17 -13.26
CA ASN A 341 -9.17 2.01 -13.75
C ASN A 341 -9.38 1.70 -15.23
N MET A 342 -9.46 2.71 -16.07
CA MET A 342 -9.53 2.47 -17.51
C MET A 342 -8.17 2.07 -18.04
N TRP A 343 -8.14 1.24 -19.09
CA TRP A 343 -6.90 0.80 -19.73
C TRP A 343 -5.98 2.01 -20.02
N PRO A 344 -4.69 1.95 -19.66
CA PRO A 344 -3.92 0.76 -19.26
C PRO A 344 -4.02 0.37 -17.77
N PHE A 345 -4.68 1.15 -16.92
CA PHE A 345 -4.71 0.91 -15.48
C PHE A 345 -5.54 -0.33 -15.13
N GLY A 346 -4.90 -1.34 -14.51
CA GLY A 346 -5.57 -2.60 -14.17
C GLY A 346 -6.17 -3.35 -15.37
N ALA A 347 -5.72 -3.02 -16.60
CA ALA A 347 -6.33 -3.46 -17.86
C ALA A 347 -7.87 -3.28 -17.90
N GLY A 348 -8.40 -2.21 -17.30
CA GLY A 348 -9.84 -1.98 -17.21
C GLY A 348 -10.50 -2.50 -15.92
N GLY A 349 -9.82 -3.39 -15.18
CA GLY A 349 -10.34 -4.03 -13.96
C GLY A 349 -10.05 -3.19 -12.71
N VAL A 350 -9.25 -3.75 -11.79
CA VAL A 350 -8.83 -3.06 -10.55
C VAL A 350 -7.32 -3.20 -10.33
N ASN A 351 -6.71 -2.23 -9.64
CA ASN A 351 -5.36 -2.42 -9.12
C ASN A 351 -5.44 -3.09 -7.76
N TYR A 352 -4.40 -3.85 -7.42
CA TYR A 352 -4.34 -4.49 -6.11
C TYR A 352 -2.92 -4.66 -5.57
N HIS A 353 -2.86 -4.88 -4.25
CA HIS A 353 -1.68 -5.31 -3.51
C HIS A 353 -2.07 -6.40 -2.51
N PHE A 354 -1.17 -7.34 -2.22
CA PHE A 354 -1.44 -8.36 -1.21
C PHE A 354 -1.26 -7.83 0.20
N VAL A 355 -2.17 -8.24 1.08
CA VAL A 355 -2.00 -8.17 2.53
C VAL A 355 -1.04 -9.29 2.95
N TYR A 356 0.22 -8.94 3.12
CA TYR A 356 1.23 -9.83 3.72
C TYR A 356 1.11 -9.85 5.24
N TRP A 357 0.77 -8.71 5.84
CA TRP A 357 0.54 -8.55 7.27
C TRP A 357 -0.82 -7.87 7.48
N PRO A 358 -1.64 -8.34 8.42
CA PRO A 358 -1.38 -9.42 9.37
C PRO A 358 -1.43 -10.82 8.71
N PRO A 359 -0.66 -11.81 9.25
CA PRO A 359 -0.47 -13.10 8.58
C PRO A 359 -1.74 -13.94 8.51
N HIS A 360 -2.61 -13.82 9.50
CA HIS A 360 -3.90 -14.53 9.57
C HIS A 360 -4.94 -14.01 8.56
N LEU A 361 -4.66 -12.94 7.82
CA LEU A 361 -5.49 -12.48 6.69
C LEU A 361 -4.82 -12.72 5.33
N ASN A 362 -3.66 -13.38 5.29
CA ASN A 362 -2.99 -13.65 4.03
C ASN A 362 -3.79 -14.67 3.20
N VAL A 363 -3.75 -14.57 1.88
CA VAL A 363 -4.48 -15.48 0.98
C VAL A 363 -3.98 -16.94 1.07
N LYS A 364 -2.75 -17.17 1.52
CA LYS A 364 -2.16 -18.52 1.64
C LYS A 364 -2.74 -19.36 2.78
N ILE A 365 -3.52 -18.76 3.69
CA ILE A 365 -4.07 -19.44 4.88
C ILE A 365 -5.13 -20.49 4.54
N PHE A 366 -5.68 -20.49 3.33
CA PHE A 366 -6.78 -21.38 3.04
C PHE A 366 -6.36 -22.85 2.92
N PRO A 367 -7.22 -23.80 3.36
CA PRO A 367 -7.05 -25.20 3.02
C PRO A 367 -7.18 -25.42 1.51
N GLN A 368 -6.58 -26.49 1.00
CA GLN A 368 -6.48 -26.74 -0.45
C GLN A 368 -7.85 -26.73 -1.14
N TRP A 369 -8.87 -27.35 -0.55
CA TRP A 369 -10.21 -27.42 -1.14
C TRP A 369 -10.80 -26.02 -1.41
N PHE A 370 -10.57 -25.05 -0.51
CA PHE A 370 -11.08 -23.70 -0.70
C PHE A 370 -10.23 -22.92 -1.70
N LYS A 371 -8.91 -23.16 -1.74
CA LYS A 371 -8.05 -22.61 -2.79
C LYS A 371 -8.47 -23.06 -4.19
N GLU A 372 -8.87 -24.32 -4.36
CA GLU A 372 -9.42 -24.82 -5.62
C GLU A 372 -10.79 -24.19 -5.94
N LYS A 373 -11.66 -24.01 -4.93
CA LYS A 373 -12.93 -23.29 -5.08
C LYS A 373 -12.72 -21.85 -5.59
N VAL A 374 -11.74 -21.13 -5.02
CA VAL A 374 -11.35 -19.78 -5.47
C VAL A 374 -10.83 -19.83 -6.92
N LYS A 375 -9.93 -20.76 -7.24
CA LYS A 375 -9.38 -20.92 -8.60
C LYS A 375 -10.49 -21.14 -9.64
N SER A 376 -11.43 -22.06 -9.39
CA SER A 376 -12.55 -22.34 -10.29
C SER A 376 -13.39 -21.09 -10.57
N LYS A 377 -13.68 -20.27 -9.55
CA LYS A 377 -14.42 -19.02 -9.71
C LYS A 377 -13.71 -18.02 -10.64
N TYR A 378 -12.38 -18.00 -10.64
CA TYR A 378 -11.61 -17.14 -11.54
C TYR A 378 -11.60 -17.69 -12.97
N GLU A 379 -11.44 -19.01 -13.12
CA GLU A 379 -11.51 -19.68 -14.42
C GLU A 379 -12.87 -19.47 -15.09
N ASP A 380 -13.95 -19.48 -14.33
CA ASP A 380 -15.31 -19.15 -14.81
C ASP A 380 -15.49 -17.66 -15.14
N PHE A 381 -14.74 -16.78 -14.46
CA PHE A 381 -14.81 -15.33 -14.68
C PHE A 381 -14.05 -14.87 -15.93
N TYR A 382 -12.92 -15.49 -16.26
CA TYR A 382 -12.07 -15.01 -17.35
C TYR A 382 -12.81 -14.89 -18.71
N PRO A 383 -13.61 -15.89 -19.15
CA PRO A 383 -14.37 -15.77 -20.40
C PRO A 383 -15.36 -14.61 -20.41
N TRP A 384 -15.98 -14.33 -19.25
CA TRP A 384 -16.87 -13.17 -19.13
C TRP A 384 -16.10 -11.87 -19.31
N TRP A 385 -14.92 -11.72 -18.70
CA TRP A 385 -14.11 -10.51 -18.83
C TRP A 385 -13.57 -10.36 -20.25
N GLU A 386 -13.12 -11.45 -20.89
CA GLU A 386 -12.71 -11.46 -22.30
C GLU A 386 -13.86 -11.01 -23.22
N LYS A 387 -15.10 -11.44 -22.98
CA LYS A 387 -16.25 -10.98 -23.77
C LYS A 387 -16.62 -9.51 -23.52
N ASN A 388 -16.27 -8.97 -22.35
CA ASN A 388 -16.65 -7.62 -21.92
C ASN A 388 -15.46 -6.65 -21.82
N TRP A 389 -14.32 -6.99 -22.42
CA TRP A 389 -13.06 -6.27 -22.23
C TRP A 389 -13.13 -4.78 -22.61
N GLU A 390 -13.92 -4.45 -23.64
CA GLU A 390 -14.13 -3.08 -24.12
C GLU A 390 -14.74 -2.17 -23.06
N LYS A 391 -15.49 -2.69 -22.09
CA LYS A 391 -16.01 -1.91 -20.94
C LYS A 391 -14.89 -1.32 -20.08
N GLY A 392 -13.69 -1.88 -20.18
CA GLY A 392 -12.49 -1.42 -19.49
C GLY A 392 -11.61 -0.48 -20.30
N VAL A 393 -12.02 -0.10 -21.52
CA VAL A 393 -11.27 0.77 -22.43
C VAL A 393 -11.93 2.15 -22.45
N PRO A 394 -11.19 3.23 -22.16
CA PRO A 394 -11.78 4.55 -22.16
C PRO A 394 -12.06 5.00 -23.60
N ILE A 395 -13.04 5.89 -23.77
CA ILE A 395 -13.53 6.32 -25.09
C ILE A 395 -12.39 6.83 -25.99
N TRP A 396 -11.43 7.59 -25.44
CA TRP A 396 -10.28 8.13 -26.19
C TRP A 396 -9.21 7.07 -26.60
N HIS A 397 -9.37 5.82 -26.17
CA HIS A 397 -8.55 4.67 -26.53
C HIS A 397 -9.32 3.57 -27.29
N LYS A 398 -10.63 3.72 -27.54
CA LYS A 398 -11.48 2.66 -28.11
C LYS A 398 -10.93 2.09 -29.42
N ASP A 399 -10.37 2.93 -30.29
CA ASP A 399 -9.80 2.50 -31.57
C ASP A 399 -8.28 2.21 -31.52
N LYS A 400 -7.65 2.32 -30.33
CA LYS A 400 -6.19 2.22 -30.13
C LYS A 400 -5.75 0.96 -29.37
N VAL A 401 -6.71 0.17 -28.90
CA VAL A 401 -6.48 -1.05 -28.13
C VAL A 401 -7.19 -2.17 -28.85
N THR A 402 -6.44 -3.17 -29.32
CA THR A 402 -7.03 -4.41 -29.87
C THR A 402 -7.28 -5.40 -28.73
N TYR A 403 -8.11 -6.41 -28.99
CA TYR A 403 -8.33 -7.51 -28.04
C TYR A 403 -7.01 -8.16 -27.61
N GLU A 404 -6.11 -8.45 -28.54
CA GLU A 404 -4.82 -9.08 -28.26
C GLU A 404 -3.97 -8.20 -27.34
N LYS A 405 -3.92 -6.89 -27.62
CA LYS A 405 -3.17 -5.93 -26.79
C LYS A 405 -3.74 -5.83 -25.38
N TRP A 406 -5.06 -5.87 -25.23
CA TRP A 406 -5.70 -5.91 -23.92
C TRP A 406 -5.41 -7.25 -23.21
N ARG A 407 -5.56 -8.37 -23.93
CA ARG A 407 -5.42 -9.72 -23.38
C ARG A 407 -4.00 -10.02 -22.89
N GLU A 408 -3.01 -9.43 -23.55
CA GLU A 408 -1.60 -9.56 -23.22
C GLU A 408 -1.13 -8.59 -22.13
N ALA A 409 -1.97 -7.64 -21.71
CA ALA A 409 -1.63 -6.67 -20.68
C ALA A 409 -1.22 -7.35 -19.37
N SER A 410 -0.04 -6.99 -18.86
CA SER A 410 0.52 -7.56 -17.62
C SER A 410 -0.34 -7.30 -16.38
N TYR A 411 -1.22 -6.29 -16.45
CA TYR A 411 -2.13 -5.89 -15.38
C TYR A 411 -3.56 -6.44 -15.52
N GLY A 412 -3.84 -7.28 -16.54
CA GLY A 412 -5.14 -7.91 -16.80
C GLY A 412 -5.25 -9.36 -16.29
N ILE A 413 -5.79 -10.27 -17.11
CA ILE A 413 -6.00 -11.69 -16.74
C ILE A 413 -4.72 -12.35 -16.24
N LYS A 414 -3.57 -12.10 -16.87
CA LYS A 414 -2.26 -12.63 -16.42
C LYS A 414 -1.95 -12.27 -14.97
N ARG A 415 -2.34 -11.05 -14.54
CA ARG A 415 -2.17 -10.60 -13.17
C ARG A 415 -3.03 -11.41 -12.21
N LEU A 416 -4.30 -11.65 -12.56
CA LEU A 416 -5.21 -12.48 -11.76
C LEU A 416 -4.74 -13.94 -11.69
N GLN A 417 -4.22 -14.50 -12.78
CA GLN A 417 -3.62 -15.85 -12.78
C GLN A 417 -2.43 -15.91 -11.81
N GLY A 418 -1.54 -14.91 -11.86
CA GLY A 418 -0.45 -14.77 -10.89
C GLY A 418 -0.93 -14.64 -9.44
N MET A 419 -2.12 -14.06 -9.22
CA MET A 419 -2.73 -14.00 -7.90
C MET A 419 -3.11 -15.39 -7.36
N ILE A 420 -3.75 -16.20 -8.21
CA ILE A 420 -4.09 -17.58 -7.87
C ILE A 420 -2.82 -18.41 -7.66
N SER A 421 -1.81 -18.28 -8.52
CA SER A 421 -0.52 -18.94 -8.34
C SER A 421 0.14 -18.58 -7.00
N PHE A 422 0.09 -17.30 -6.60
CA PHE A 422 0.63 -16.85 -5.31
C PHE A 422 -0.13 -17.46 -4.11
N MET A 423 -1.47 -17.53 -4.17
CA MET A 423 -2.29 -18.19 -3.15
C MET A 423 -1.95 -19.68 -3.01
N MET A 424 -1.69 -20.34 -4.14
CA MET A 424 -1.36 -21.77 -4.22
C MET A 424 0.08 -22.10 -3.82
N SER A 425 1.00 -21.12 -3.81
CA SER A 425 2.43 -21.39 -3.73
C SER A 425 2.91 -22.01 -2.41
N GLU A 426 2.17 -21.80 -1.32
CA GLU A 426 2.51 -22.29 0.03
C GLU A 426 1.24 -22.64 0.82
N ASP A 427 1.35 -23.59 1.76
CA ASP A 427 0.28 -23.93 2.70
C ASP A 427 0.47 -23.20 4.03
N TRP A 428 -0.37 -22.19 4.30
CA TRP A 428 -0.43 -21.51 5.59
C TRP A 428 -1.68 -21.90 6.40
N SER A 429 -2.35 -23.01 6.07
CA SER A 429 -3.58 -23.49 6.73
C SER A 429 -3.47 -23.68 8.25
N ARG A 430 -2.25 -23.84 8.77
CA ARG A 430 -1.98 -23.78 10.22
C ARG A 430 -2.43 -22.48 10.89
N ARG A 431 -2.62 -21.39 10.14
CA ARG A 431 -3.09 -20.09 10.64
C ARG A 431 -4.61 -19.96 10.63
N MET A 432 -5.36 -20.94 10.14
CA MET A 432 -6.83 -20.91 10.15
C MET A 432 -7.43 -20.67 11.55
N PRO A 433 -6.91 -21.25 12.65
CA PRO A 433 -7.38 -20.91 14.00
C PRO A 433 -7.15 -19.44 14.37
N GLU A 434 -6.07 -18.81 13.90
CA GLU A 434 -5.81 -17.38 14.10
C GLU A 434 -6.87 -16.54 13.36
N PHE A 435 -7.17 -16.89 12.10
CA PHE A 435 -8.21 -16.23 11.30
C PHE A 435 -9.59 -16.33 11.95
N GLN A 436 -9.98 -17.53 12.39
CA GLN A 436 -11.27 -17.79 13.02
C GLN A 436 -11.43 -17.01 14.33
N GLU A 437 -10.44 -17.08 15.23
CA GLU A 437 -10.48 -16.33 16.49
C GLU A 437 -10.50 -14.81 16.23
N TYR A 438 -9.70 -14.33 15.27
CA TYR A 438 -9.64 -12.93 14.91
C TYR A 438 -11.00 -12.39 14.46
N LEU A 439 -11.67 -13.08 13.54
CA LEU A 439 -12.99 -12.68 13.06
C LEU A 439 -14.07 -12.81 14.13
N THR A 440 -14.06 -13.91 14.90
CA THR A 440 -15.04 -14.13 15.99
C THR A 440 -15.03 -12.97 16.99
N LEU A 441 -13.84 -12.54 17.41
CA LEU A 441 -13.70 -11.46 18.38
C LEU A 441 -14.08 -10.10 17.76
N ASN A 442 -13.66 -9.83 16.52
CA ASN A 442 -14.01 -8.57 15.85
C ASN A 442 -15.51 -8.46 15.54
N ASP A 443 -16.17 -9.56 15.15
CA ASP A 443 -17.62 -9.60 14.93
C ASP A 443 -18.38 -9.22 16.19
N LYS A 444 -18.01 -9.83 17.33
CA LYS A 444 -18.58 -9.50 18.63
C LYS A 444 -18.36 -8.02 19.00
N ILE A 445 -17.17 -7.48 18.77
CA ILE A 445 -16.81 -6.10 19.13
C ILE A 445 -17.53 -5.08 18.24
N ARG A 446 -17.66 -5.37 16.95
CA ARG A 446 -18.19 -4.44 15.94
C ARG A 446 -19.68 -4.61 15.67
N GLY A 447 -20.29 -5.67 16.19
CA GLY A 447 -21.66 -6.05 15.85
C GLY A 447 -21.82 -6.48 14.39
N THR A 448 -20.77 -7.06 13.81
CA THR A 448 -20.79 -7.62 12.44
C THR A 448 -20.99 -9.12 12.47
N ASN A 449 -21.29 -9.72 11.31
CA ASN A 449 -21.48 -11.15 11.20
C ASN A 449 -20.81 -11.67 9.92
N PHE A 450 -19.68 -12.36 10.07
CA PHE A 450 -18.92 -12.95 8.98
C PHE A 450 -19.75 -13.94 8.16
N LYS A 451 -20.49 -14.85 8.82
CA LYS A 451 -21.23 -15.92 8.13
C LYS A 451 -22.35 -15.35 7.27
N GLU A 452 -23.03 -14.31 7.74
CA GLU A 452 -24.04 -13.58 6.95
C GLU A 452 -23.42 -12.75 5.83
N THR A 453 -22.24 -12.16 6.06
CA THR A 453 -21.59 -11.27 5.10
C THR A 453 -20.92 -12.02 3.96
N PHE A 454 -20.31 -13.17 4.24
CA PHE A 454 -19.52 -13.98 3.30
C PHE A 454 -20.04 -15.43 3.24
N PRO A 455 -21.24 -15.66 2.67
CA PRO A 455 -21.90 -16.96 2.74
C PRO A 455 -21.08 -18.11 2.11
N GLU A 456 -20.32 -17.84 1.05
CA GLU A 456 -19.50 -18.83 0.35
C GLU A 456 -18.24 -19.24 1.12
N MET A 457 -17.93 -18.52 2.21
CA MET A 457 -16.78 -18.75 3.08
C MET A 457 -17.16 -19.34 4.44
N THR A 458 -18.44 -19.60 4.70
CA THR A 458 -18.95 -20.06 6.00
C THR A 458 -18.27 -21.34 6.51
N GLU A 459 -18.00 -22.29 5.61
CA GLU A 459 -17.30 -23.55 5.92
C GLU A 459 -15.88 -23.34 6.47
N LEU A 460 -15.22 -22.22 6.14
CA LEU A 460 -13.90 -21.88 6.69
C LEU A 460 -13.96 -21.50 8.17
N TYR A 461 -15.12 -21.04 8.64
CA TYR A 461 -15.29 -20.61 10.03
C TYR A 461 -15.28 -21.80 11.00
N ASP A 462 -15.79 -22.95 10.54
CA ASP A 462 -15.89 -24.17 11.35
C ASP A 462 -14.79 -25.21 10.99
N TYR A 463 -13.91 -24.87 10.04
CA TYR A 463 -12.81 -25.73 9.58
C TYR A 463 -11.84 -26.07 10.71
N LYS A 464 -11.61 -27.35 10.94
CA LYS A 464 -10.54 -27.87 11.81
C LYS A 464 -9.59 -28.69 10.93
N LYS A 465 -8.29 -28.42 11.05
CA LYS A 465 -7.24 -29.12 10.30
C LYS A 465 -7.09 -30.56 10.77
#